data_AF-A0A227IYM9-F1
#
_entry.id   AF-A0A227IYM9-F1
#
_cell.length_a   1.000
_cell.length_b   1.000
_cell.length_c   1.000
_cell.angle_alpha   90.00
_cell.angle_beta   90.00
_cell.angle_gamma   90.00
#
_symmetry.space_group_name_H-M   'P 1'
#
loop_
_entity.id
_entity.type
_entity.pdbx_description
1 polymer ?
#
loop_
_entity_poly.entity_id
_entity_poly.type
_entity_poly.pdbx_seq_one_letter_code
_entity_poly.pdbx_strand_id
1 'polypeptide(L)'
;HLANAKAAPKADAPAVEAPATARSEKRVPMTRLRKTVANRLLEAKNSTAMLTTFNEVNMKPIMDLRKQYKDQFEERHGIRLGFM
;
A
#
# COMPACT_ATOMS: atom_id res chain seq x y z
N HIS A 1 -46.85 -18.68 -38.14
CA HIS A 1 -45.42 -18.81 -38.50
C HIS A 1 -44.60 -17.82 -37.68
N LEU A 2 -43.73 -18.37 -36.82
CA LEU A 2 -42.41 -17.86 -36.32
C LEU A 2 -42.38 -16.43 -35.70
N ALA A 3 -42.32 -16.23 -34.38
CA ALA A 3 -41.29 -16.58 -33.37
C ALA A 3 -40.03 -15.66 -33.35
N ASN A 4 -40.00 -14.79 -32.33
CA ASN A 4 -38.91 -14.52 -31.37
C ASN A 4 -37.52 -14.11 -31.90
N ALA A 5 -37.17 -12.83 -31.72
CA ALA A 5 -35.79 -12.33 -31.87
C ALA A 5 -34.98 -12.63 -30.61
N LYS A 6 -34.10 -13.64 -30.72
CA LYS A 6 -33.23 -14.16 -29.67
C LYS A 6 -31.93 -13.34 -29.59
N ALA A 7 -31.57 -12.92 -28.38
CA ALA A 7 -30.33 -12.22 -28.06
C ALA A 7 -29.07 -13.05 -28.39
N ALA A 8 -28.03 -12.38 -28.88
CA ALA A 8 -26.74 -12.96 -29.26
C ALA A 8 -25.87 -13.29 -28.03
N PRO A 9 -25.12 -14.42 -28.03
CA PRO A 9 -24.29 -14.82 -26.90
C PRO A 9 -22.94 -14.09 -26.91
N LYS A 10 -22.47 -13.75 -25.69
CA LYS A 10 -21.16 -13.16 -25.43
C LYS A 10 -20.10 -14.26 -25.50
N ALA A 11 -19.08 -14.06 -26.33
CA ALA A 11 -17.99 -15.01 -26.53
C ALA A 11 -17.08 -15.10 -25.28
N ASP A 12 -16.93 -16.30 -24.75
CA ASP A 12 -15.93 -16.67 -23.75
C ASP A 12 -14.52 -16.72 -24.39
N ALA A 13 -13.56 -16.04 -23.79
CA ALA A 13 -12.14 -16.15 -24.16
C ALA A 13 -11.51 -17.34 -23.41
N PRO A 14 -10.60 -18.11 -24.05
CA PRO A 14 -10.07 -19.34 -23.45
C PRO A 14 -9.10 -19.04 -22.31
N ALA A 15 -9.25 -19.75 -21.20
CA ALA A 15 -8.32 -19.75 -20.09
C ALA A 15 -7.07 -20.57 -20.48
N VAL A 16 -5.90 -19.93 -20.47
CA VAL A 16 -4.61 -20.61 -20.63
C VAL A 16 -4.22 -21.19 -19.27
N GLU A 17 -4.23 -22.52 -19.15
CA GLU A 17 -3.73 -23.24 -17.97
C GLU A 17 -2.19 -23.22 -17.95
N ALA A 18 -1.62 -22.66 -16.88
CA ALA A 18 -0.18 -22.73 -16.59
C ALA A 18 0.13 -23.94 -15.69
N PRO A 19 1.31 -24.58 -15.83
CA PRO A 19 1.61 -25.86 -15.19
C PRO A 19 1.66 -25.77 -13.67
N ALA A 20 1.16 -26.82 -13.02
CA ALA A 20 1.06 -26.98 -11.58
C ALA A 20 2.44 -27.15 -10.93
N THR A 21 3.07 -26.04 -10.52
CA THR A 21 4.02 -25.92 -9.37
C THR A 21 4.36 -24.44 -9.07
N ALA A 22 3.49 -23.51 -9.45
CA ALA A 22 3.63 -22.09 -9.14
C ALA A 22 2.80 -21.75 -7.90
N ARG A 23 3.35 -20.95 -6.96
CA ARG A 23 2.55 -20.31 -5.91
C ARG A 23 1.29 -19.71 -6.55
N SER A 24 0.12 -19.91 -5.95
CA SER A 24 -1.12 -19.36 -6.47
C SER A 24 -1.00 -17.82 -6.59
N GLU A 25 -0.99 -17.33 -7.83
CA GLU A 25 -0.92 -15.89 -8.10
C GLU A 25 -2.33 -15.31 -8.23
N LYS A 26 -2.67 -14.35 -7.39
CA LYS A 26 -3.91 -13.56 -7.50
C LYS A 26 -3.58 -12.17 -8.04
N ARG A 27 -3.99 -11.90 -9.28
CA ARG A 27 -3.88 -10.55 -9.87
C ARG A 27 -5.00 -9.66 -9.34
N VAL A 28 -4.64 -8.52 -8.74
CA VAL A 28 -5.59 -7.53 -8.22
C VAL A 28 -5.48 -6.24 -9.05
N PRO A 29 -6.57 -5.74 -9.65
CA PRO A 29 -6.53 -4.50 -10.42
C PRO A 29 -6.25 -3.30 -9.50
N MET A 30 -5.39 -2.37 -9.94
CA MET A 30 -5.12 -1.17 -9.17
C MET A 30 -6.31 -0.21 -9.17
N THR A 31 -6.65 0.31 -7.99
CA THR A 31 -7.60 1.42 -7.85
C THR A 31 -7.03 2.71 -8.47
N ARG A 32 -7.90 3.64 -8.85
CA ARG A 32 -7.49 4.93 -9.47
C ARG A 32 -6.52 5.71 -8.58
N LEU A 33 -6.78 5.76 -7.27
CA LEU A 33 -5.90 6.42 -6.30
C LEU A 33 -4.51 5.77 -6.30
N ARG A 34 -4.44 4.43 -6.23
CA ARG A 34 -3.16 3.69 -6.22
C ARG A 34 -2.36 3.90 -7.51
N LYS A 35 -3.01 3.91 -8.67
CA LYS A 35 -2.36 4.22 -9.96
C LYS A 35 -1.74 5.63 -9.95
N THR A 36 -2.47 6.60 -9.43
CA THR A 36 -2.01 8.00 -9.38
C THR A 36 -0.80 8.16 -8.46
N VAL A 37 -0.82 7.54 -7.28
CA VAL A 37 0.33 7.52 -6.36
C VAL A 37 1.54 6.86 -7.01
N ALA A 38 1.35 5.71 -7.69
CA ALA A 38 2.43 5.02 -8.38
C ALA A 38 3.06 5.88 -9.47
N ASN A 39 2.25 6.57 -10.28
CA ASN A 39 2.74 7.47 -11.32
C ASN A 39 3.59 8.61 -10.74
N ARG A 40 3.13 9.25 -9.65
CA ARG A 40 3.88 10.33 -8.98
C ARG A 40 5.19 9.84 -8.37
N LEU A 41 5.21 8.65 -7.78
CA LEU A 41 6.45 8.07 -7.25
C LEU A 41 7.46 7.75 -8.36
N LEU A 42 6.99 7.25 -9.50
CA LEU A 42 7.84 6.97 -10.66
C LEU A 42 8.41 8.27 -11.25
N GLU A 43 7.58 9.31 -11.35
CA GLU A 43 8.00 10.64 -11.80
C GLU A 43 9.10 11.21 -10.89
N ALA A 44 8.92 11.17 -9.57
CA ALA A 44 9.90 11.67 -8.61
C ALA A 44 11.26 10.96 -8.73
N LYS A 45 11.26 9.64 -8.94
CA LYS A 45 12.49 8.86 -9.14
C LYS A 45 13.22 9.26 -10.42
N ASN A 46 12.49 9.52 -11.50
CA ASN A 46 13.09 9.83 -12.80
C ASN A 46 13.58 11.28 -12.89
N SER A 47 12.91 12.21 -12.20
CA SER A 47 13.23 13.64 -12.26
C SER A 47 14.35 14.05 -11.30
N THR A 48 14.63 13.27 -10.26
CA THR A 48 15.56 13.65 -9.19
C THR A 48 16.65 12.61 -8.99
N ALA A 49 17.91 13.05 -8.85
CA ALA A 49 18.99 12.21 -8.34
C ALA A 49 18.80 12.01 -6.83
N MET A 50 18.21 10.89 -6.44
CA MET A 50 17.98 10.54 -5.03
C MET A 50 19.29 10.04 -4.39
N LEU A 51 19.74 10.74 -3.36
CA LEU A 51 20.87 10.34 -2.52
C LEU A 51 20.38 10.19 -1.08
N THR A 52 20.85 9.16 -0.38
CA THR A 52 20.48 8.91 1.01
C THR A 52 21.72 9.05 1.89
N THR A 53 21.70 10.01 2.81
CA THR A 53 22.71 10.13 3.87
C THR A 53 22.18 9.47 5.14
N PHE A 54 23.06 8.88 5.93
CA PHE A 54 22.71 8.27 7.21
C PHE A 54 23.43 9.01 8.34
N ASN A 55 22.69 9.29 9.40
CA ASN A 55 23.21 9.89 10.63
C ASN A 55 22.83 9.02 11.82
N GLU A 56 23.74 8.89 12.78
CA GLU A 56 23.48 8.21 14.04
C GLU A 56 23.01 9.23 15.10
N VAL A 57 22.03 8.86 15.91
CA VAL A 57 21.44 9.72 16.94
C VAL A 57 21.34 8.97 18.25
N ASN A 58 21.82 9.57 19.34
CA ASN A 58 21.65 9.02 20.68
C ASN A 58 20.24 9.29 21.23
N MET A 59 19.39 8.27 21.26
CA MET A 59 18.00 8.36 21.72
C MET A 59 17.82 8.22 23.24
N LYS A 60 18.88 7.93 24.01
CA LYS A 60 18.80 7.69 25.46
C LYS A 60 18.05 8.81 26.21
N PRO A 61 18.34 10.11 26.00
CA PRO A 61 17.69 11.18 26.76
C PRO A 61 16.18 11.26 26.51
N ILE A 62 15.75 11.06 25.25
CA ILE A 62 14.33 11.13 24.86
C ILE A 62 13.56 9.92 25.43
N MET A 63 14.18 8.75 25.44
CA MET A 63 13.58 7.55 26.03
C MET A 63 13.37 7.72 27.54
N ASP A 64 14.35 8.29 28.24
CA ASP A 64 14.26 8.53 29.68
C ASP A 64 13.18 9.57 30.01
N LEU A 65 13.07 10.65 29.21
CA LEU A 65 12.02 11.66 29.35
C LEU A 65 10.63 11.06 29.09
N ARG A 66 10.48 10.27 28.01
CA ARG A 66 9.21 9.60 27.73
C ARG A 66 8.80 8.68 28.89
N LYS A 67 9.74 7.96 29.50
CA LYS A 67 9.45 7.07 30.64
C LYS A 67 8.85 7.82 31.82
N GLN A 68 9.26 9.07 32.07
CA GLN A 68 8.76 9.89 33.17
C GLN A 68 7.33 10.40 32.92
N TYR A 69 7.01 10.79 31.69
CA TYR A 69 5.78 11.51 31.38
C TYR A 69 4.71 10.69 30.64
N LYS A 70 5.02 9.49 30.14
CA LYS A 70 4.09 8.70 29.31
C LYS A 70 2.72 8.49 30.00
N ASP A 71 2.74 8.12 31.28
CA ASP A 71 1.52 7.71 32.00
C ASP A 71 0.67 8.95 32.30
N GLN A 72 1.31 10.03 32.78
CA GLN A 72 0.63 11.31 33.03
C GLN A 72 0.05 11.93 31.75
N PHE A 73 0.72 11.77 30.61
CA PHE A 73 0.25 12.28 29.33
C PHE A 73 -0.96 11.50 28.81
N GLU A 74 -0.92 10.17 28.93
CA GLU A 74 -2.03 9.29 28.53
C GLU A 74 -3.27 9.52 29.39
N GLU A 75 -3.11 9.73 30.71
CA GLU A 75 -4.21 10.06 31.62
C GLU A 75 -4.87 11.41 31.31
N ARG A 76 -4.09 12.42 30.94
CA ARG A 76 -4.61 13.78 30.65
C ARG A 76 -5.24 13.91 29.28
N HIS A 77 -4.72 13.20 28.28
CA HIS A 77 -5.06 13.43 26.88
C HIS A 77 -5.72 12.23 26.19
N GLY A 78 -5.77 11.06 26.83
CA GLY A 78 -6.37 9.85 26.27
C GLY A 78 -5.64 9.29 25.04
N ILE A 79 -4.43 9.79 24.77
CA ILE A 79 -3.58 9.39 23.66
C ILE A 79 -2.19 9.03 24.16
N ARG A 80 -1.56 8.04 23.51
CA ARG A 80 -0.23 7.56 23.91
C ARG A 80 0.85 8.52 23.44
N LEU A 81 1.81 8.80 24.31
CA LEU A 81 3.00 9.57 23.94
C LEU A 81 3.92 8.71 23.05
N GLY A 82 4.06 9.11 21.77
CA GLY A 82 4.92 8.45 20.76
C GLY A 82 6.35 9.00 20.74
N PHE A 83 7.15 8.50 19.79
CA PHE A 83 8.48 9.04 19.46
C PHE A 83 8.50 9.79 18.10
N MET A 84 7.35 9.83 17.43
CA MET A 84 7.11 10.48 16.14
C MET A 84 6.12 11.63 16.34
#